data_AF-A0A970LPU3-F1
#
_entry.id   AF-A0A970LPU3-F1
#
_cell.length_a   1.000
_cell.length_b   1.000
_cell.length_c   1.000
_cell.angle_alpha   90.00
_cell.angle_beta   90.00
_cell.angle_gamma   90.00
#
_symmetry.space_group_name_H-M   'P 1'
#
loop_
_entity.id
_entity.type
_entity.pdbx_description
1 polymer ?
#
loop_
_entity_poly.entity_id
_entity_poly.type
_entity_poly.pdbx_seq_one_letter_code
_entity_poly.pdbx_strand_id
1 'polypeptide(L)' 'EKILLLANGEGKAQALRDAVLGEINPRVPASILQLHHNCTFIIDKAAAKYL' A
#
# COMPACT_ATOMS: atom_id res chain seq x y z
N GLU A 1 -2.67 -17.50 -5.33
CA GLU A 1 -1.23 -17.08 -5.32
C GLU A 1 -1.03 -15.98 -4.27
N LYS A 2 0.20 -15.56 -3.95
CA LYS A 2 0.50 -14.66 -2.82
C LYS A 2 1.31 -13.45 -3.28
N ILE A 3 0.97 -12.26 -2.78
CA ILE A 3 1.70 -11.01 -3.03
C ILE A 3 2.33 -10.51 -1.73
N LEU A 4 3.60 -10.11 -1.79
CA LEU A 4 4.30 -9.42 -0.71
C LEU A 4 4.81 -8.08 -1.24
N LEU A 5 4.28 -6.97 -0.69
CA LEU A 5 4.70 -5.62 -1.04
C LEU A 5 5.58 -5.04 0.07
N LEU A 6 6.76 -4.56 -0.28
CA LEU A 6 7.68 -3.89 0.64
C LEU A 6 7.71 -2.40 0.34
N ALA A 7 7.57 -1.56 1.36
CA ALA A 7 7.75 -0.11 1.22
C ALA A 7 8.48 0.46 2.44
N ASN A 8 9.43 1.35 2.18
CA ASN A 8 10.29 1.93 3.20
C ASN A 8 10.46 3.42 2.98
N GLY A 9 10.51 4.18 4.08
CA GLY A 9 10.76 5.61 4.09
C GLY A 9 9.51 6.47 3.97
N GLU A 10 9.57 7.65 4.60
CA GLU A 10 8.46 8.60 4.70
C GLU A 10 7.89 9.04 3.34
N GLY A 11 8.73 9.12 2.30
CA GLY A 11 8.30 9.47 0.94
C GLY A 11 7.27 8.51 0.33
N LYS A 12 7.04 7.34 0.95
CA LYS A 12 6.03 6.35 0.53
C LYS A 12 4.73 6.44 1.32
N ALA A 13 4.66 7.24 2.38
CA ALA A 13 3.53 7.24 3.31
C ALA A 13 2.20 7.62 2.67
N GLN A 14 2.19 8.66 1.83
CA GLN A 14 0.96 9.06 1.13
C GLN A 14 0.50 7.97 0.15
N ALA A 15 1.42 7.40 -0.62
CA ALA A 15 1.11 6.33 -1.58
C ALA A 15 0.55 5.08 -0.88
N LEU A 16 1.06 4.73 0.31
CA LEU A 16 0.54 3.62 1.10
C LEU A 16 -0.86 3.89 1.65
N ARG A 17 -1.10 5.09 2.20
CA ARG A 17 -2.45 5.49 2.63
C ARG A 17 -3.44 5.37 1.49
N ASP A 18 -3.10 5.94 0.32
CA ASP A 18 -4.00 5.95 -0.83
C ASP A 18 -4.20 4.53 -1.39
N ALA A 19 -3.17 3.68 -1.35
CA ALA A 19 -3.25 2.30 -1.82
C ALA A 19 -4.04 1.37 -0.88
N VAL A 20 -3.98 1.58 0.44
CA VAL A 20 -4.60 0.68 1.43
C VAL A 20 -5.97 1.17 1.88
N LEU A 21 -6.16 2.48 2.03
CA LEU A 21 -7.36 3.10 2.59
C LEU A 21 -8.16 3.93 1.56
N GLY A 22 -7.56 4.24 0.40
CA GLY A 22 -8.18 5.03 -0.65
C GLY A 22 -9.05 4.21 -1.60
N GLU A 23 -9.75 4.92 -2.49
CA GLU A 23 -10.57 4.30 -3.55
C GLU A 23 -9.71 3.51 -4.54
N ILE A 24 -10.23 2.37 -5.00
CA ILE A 24 -9.58 1.56 -6.03
C ILE A 24 -9.68 2.29 -7.37
N ASN A 25 -8.57 2.85 -7.84
CA ASN A 25 -8.54 3.62 -9.07
C ASN A 25 -7.19 3.55 -9.80
N PRO A 26 -7.14 3.70 -11.13
CA PRO A 26 -5.90 3.57 -11.91
C PRO A 26 -4.83 4.64 -11.64
N ARG A 27 -5.17 5.77 -11.00
CA ARG A 27 -4.17 6.80 -10.63
C ARG A 27 -3.33 6.38 -9.43
N VAL A 28 -3.81 5.41 -8.65
CA VAL A 28 -3.08 4.76 -7.56
C VAL A 28 -3.00 3.26 -7.87
N PRO A 29 -2.04 2.80 -8.69
CA PRO A 29 -2.02 1.42 -9.18
C PRO A 29 -2.03 0.35 -8.08
N ALA A 30 -1.38 0.61 -6.95
CA ALA A 30 -1.34 -0.32 -5.81
C ALA A 30 -2.71 -0.49 -5.10
N SER A 31 -3.69 0.38 -5.35
CA SER A 31 -5.05 0.25 -4.80
C SER A 31 -5.76 -1.02 -5.28
N ILE A 32 -5.41 -1.55 -6.45
CA ILE A 32 -5.99 -2.82 -6.95
C ILE A 32 -5.64 -4.02 -6.05
N LEU A 33 -4.55 -3.93 -5.28
CA LEU A 33 -4.12 -5.00 -4.38
C LEU A 33 -5.12 -5.23 -3.23
N GLN A 34 -6.01 -4.26 -2.95
CA GLN A 34 -7.13 -4.44 -2.02
C GLN A 34 -8.06 -5.60 -2.44
N LEU A 35 -8.15 -5.91 -3.74
CA LEU A 35 -8.99 -7.01 -4.26
C LEU A 35 -8.29 -8.37 -4.23
N HIS A 36 -6.99 -8.42 -3.94
CA HIS A 36 -6.24 -9.66 -3.95
C HIS A 36 -6.35 -10.36 -2.59
N HIS A 37 -7.00 -11.53 -2.57
CA HIS A 37 -7.29 -12.33 -1.36
C HIS A 37 -6.07 -12.70 -0.49
N ASN A 38 -4.85 -12.60 -1.02
CA ASN A 38 -3.62 -12.96 -0.30
C ASN A 38 -2.49 -11.96 -0.61
N CYS A 39 -2.62 -10.75 -0.05
CA CYS A 39 -1.62 -9.70 -0.15
C CYS A 39 -1.15 -9.27 1.24
N THR A 40 0.16 -9.16 1.44
CA THR A 40 0.76 -8.67 2.69
C THR A 40 1.65 -7.47 2.39
N PHE A 41 1.49 -6.40 3.17
CA PHE A 41 2.32 -5.20 3.08
C PHE A 41 3.28 -5.20 4.28
N ILE A 42 4.58 -5.17 4.02
CA ILE A 42 5.60 -4.98 5.06
C ILE A 42 6.17 -3.58 4.87
N ILE A 43 5.96 -2.75 5.88
CA ILE A 43 6.30 -1.33 5.83
C ILE A 43 7.07 -0.93 7.10
N ASP A 44 7.95 0.05 6.98
CA ASP A 44 8.61 0.64 8.14
C ASP A 44 7.73 1.72 8.79
N LYS A 45 8.13 2.17 9.99
CA LYS A 45 7.38 3.18 10.75
C LYS A 45 7.28 4.51 10.00
N ALA A 46 8.32 4.89 9.24
CA ALA A 46 8.32 6.14 8.49
C ALA A 46 7.30 6.10 7.34
N ALA A 47 7.24 4.99 6.59
CA ALA A 47 6.23 4.81 5.55
C ALA A 47 4.82 4.60 6.12
N ALA A 48 4.68 4.15 7.36
CA ALA A 48 3.38 4.02 8.04
C ALA A 48 2.81 5.34 8.60
N LYS A 49 3.45 6.49 8.38
CA LYS A 49 3.08 7.78 8.99
C LYS A 49 1.60 8.19 8.84
N TYR A 50 0.93 7.75 7.77
CA TYR A 50 -0.47 8.09 7.47
C TYR A 50 -1.43 6.90 7.44
N LEU A 51 -0.99 5.73 7.91
CA LEU A 51 -1.81 4.54 8.10
C LEU A 51 -2.26 4.44 9.56
#